data_AF-A0AA46NQQ2-F1
#
_entry.id   AF-A0AA46NQQ2-F1
#
_cell.length_a   1.000
_cell.length_b   1.000
_cell.length_c   1.000
_cell.angle_alpha   90.00
_cell.angle_beta   90.00
_cell.angle_gamma   90.00
#
_symmetry.space_group_name_H-M   'P 1'
#
loop_
_entity.id
_entity.type
_entity.pdbx_description
1 polymer ?
#
loop_
_entity_poly.entity_id
_entity_poly.type
_entity_poly.pdbx_seq_one_letter_code
_entity_poly.pdbx_strand_id
1 'polypeptide(L)'
;MTSGNVTGLTNKTTTSSDFATVGRAATEEQLKTIQTGLTDSGFGLKAADSNTVNKKLGETIDIVGADSNITTKVVNGQVAVELSKI
;
A
#
# COMPACT_ATOMS: atom_id res chain seq x y z
N MET A 1 27.23 -26.44 6.98
CA MET A 1 25.92 -25.96 6.49
C MET A 1 26.12 -25.47 5.08
N THR A 2 25.74 -26.25 4.07
CA THR A 2 25.78 -25.84 2.66
C THR A 2 24.55 -25.00 2.37
N SER A 3 24.73 -23.75 1.97
CA SER A 3 23.64 -22.91 1.48
C SER A 3 22.96 -23.59 0.29
N GLY A 4 21.63 -23.71 0.31
CA GLY A 4 20.86 -24.37 -0.74
C GLY A 4 20.13 -23.34 -1.60
N ASN A 5 20.75 -22.92 -2.70
CA ASN A 5 20.10 -22.09 -3.71
C ASN A 5 19.58 -22.96 -4.85
N VAL A 6 18.35 -22.71 -5.29
CA VAL A 6 17.80 -23.29 -6.52
C VAL A 6 17.97 -22.26 -7.63
N THR A 7 18.86 -22.55 -8.59
CA THR A 7 19.16 -21.67 -9.73
C THR A 7 18.49 -22.17 -11.01
N GLY A 8 18.51 -21.36 -12.08
CA GLY A 8 17.98 -21.76 -13.40
C GLY A 8 16.46 -21.56 -13.59
N LEU A 9 15.77 -21.01 -12.58
CA LEU A 9 14.38 -20.57 -12.74
C LEU A 9 14.34 -19.28 -13.58
N THR A 10 13.76 -19.36 -14.77
CA THR A 10 13.75 -18.25 -15.74
C THR A 10 12.51 -17.37 -15.67
N ASN A 11 11.42 -17.87 -15.06
CA ASN A 11 10.18 -17.10 -14.92
C ASN A 11 10.31 -16.05 -13.81
N LYS A 12 10.33 -14.76 -14.17
CA LYS A 12 10.53 -13.64 -13.24
C LYS A 12 9.33 -12.71 -13.10
N THR A 13 8.21 -13.02 -13.76
CA THR A 13 7.03 -12.15 -13.79
C THR A 13 5.81 -12.82 -13.15
N THR A 14 4.79 -12.02 -12.86
CA THR A 14 3.53 -12.47 -12.25
C THR A 14 2.34 -12.39 -13.23
N THR A 15 2.62 -12.16 -14.52
CA THR A 15 1.62 -11.80 -15.54
C THR A 15 1.03 -13.00 -16.28
N SER A 16 1.55 -14.21 -16.06
CA SER A 16 1.01 -15.42 -16.66
C SER A 16 -0.39 -15.72 -16.13
N SER A 17 -1.27 -16.24 -16.98
CA SER A 17 -2.65 -16.60 -16.61
C SER A 17 -2.73 -17.75 -15.59
N ASP A 18 -1.67 -18.55 -15.48
CA ASP A 18 -1.54 -19.67 -14.53
C ASP A 18 -0.67 -19.30 -13.30
N PHE A 19 -0.37 -18.01 -13.09
CA PHE A 19 0.41 -17.58 -11.94
C PHE A 19 -0.34 -17.87 -10.63
N ALA A 20 0.38 -18.44 -9.65
CA ALA A 20 -0.15 -18.81 -8.33
C ALA A 20 -1.35 -19.81 -8.33
N THR A 21 -1.65 -20.49 -9.43
CA THR A 21 -2.77 -21.48 -9.49
C THR A 21 -2.31 -22.93 -9.62
N VAL A 22 -1.05 -23.18 -9.98
CA VAL A 22 -0.53 -24.51 -10.33
C VAL A 22 0.55 -25.06 -9.38
N GLY A 23 0.85 -24.37 -8.28
CA GLY A 23 1.74 -24.89 -7.21
C GLY A 23 3.24 -24.95 -7.56
N ARG A 24 3.74 -24.06 -8.43
CA ARG A 24 5.18 -23.94 -8.77
C ARG A 24 5.94 -23.14 -7.70
N ALA A 25 7.24 -23.42 -7.56
CA ALA A 25 8.15 -22.55 -6.81
C ALA A 25 8.21 -21.15 -7.46
N ALA A 26 8.31 -20.11 -6.63
CA ALA A 26 8.45 -18.72 -7.07
C ALA A 26 9.93 -18.29 -7.05
N THR A 27 10.31 -17.39 -7.97
CA THR A 27 11.65 -16.76 -7.92
C THR A 27 11.68 -15.59 -6.96
N GLU A 28 12.88 -15.20 -6.52
CA GLU A 28 13.08 -14.01 -5.69
C GLU A 28 12.54 -12.75 -6.39
N GLU A 29 12.66 -12.66 -7.71
CA GLU A 29 12.10 -11.54 -8.48
C GLU A 29 10.57 -11.51 -8.46
N GLN A 30 9.90 -12.67 -8.61
CA GLN A 30 8.43 -12.72 -8.51
C GLN A 30 7.95 -12.31 -7.11
N LEU A 31 8.63 -12.78 -6.05
CA LEU A 31 8.34 -12.37 -4.69
C LEU A 31 8.56 -10.86 -4.50
N LYS A 32 9.65 -10.33 -5.06
CA LYS A 32 9.94 -8.90 -5.02
C LYS A 32 8.86 -8.09 -5.75
N THR A 33 8.43 -8.50 -6.93
CA THR A 33 7.37 -7.84 -7.70
C THR A 33 6.05 -7.78 -6.93
N ILE A 34 5.66 -8.88 -6.27
CA ILE A 34 4.45 -8.89 -5.43
C ILE A 34 4.62 -7.95 -4.23
N GLN A 35 5.78 -7.99 -3.56
CA GLN A 35 6.06 -7.10 -2.43
C GLN A 35 5.99 -5.63 -2.85
N THR A 36 6.64 -5.25 -3.96
CA THR A 36 6.63 -3.86 -4.46
C THR A 36 5.24 -3.45 -4.91
N GLY A 37 4.54 -4.32 -5.65
CA GLY A 37 3.17 -4.05 -6.10
C GLY A 37 2.22 -3.80 -4.93
N LEU A 38 2.36 -4.56 -3.84
CA LEU A 38 1.57 -4.36 -2.63
C LEU A 38 1.92 -3.02 -1.95
N THR A 39 3.20 -2.69 -1.77
CA THR A 39 3.61 -1.44 -1.14
C THR A 39 3.25 -0.22 -1.97
N ASP A 40 3.32 -0.32 -3.30
CA ASP A 40 3.00 0.75 -4.23
C ASP A 40 1.49 1.00 -4.36
N SER A 41 0.67 -0.04 -4.17
CA SER A 41 -0.80 0.08 -4.28
C SER A 41 -1.44 0.92 -3.16
N GLY A 42 -0.80 0.98 -1.98
CA GLY A 42 -1.13 1.95 -0.94
C GLY A 42 -2.60 2.00 -0.46
N PHE A 43 -2.96 3.13 0.16
CA PHE A 43 -4.36 3.50 0.48
C PHE A 43 -4.66 4.89 -0.10
N GLY A 44 -5.91 5.14 -0.52
CA GLY A 44 -6.28 6.39 -1.18
C GLY A 44 -7.67 6.91 -0.82
N LEU A 45 -7.81 8.23 -0.77
CA LEU A 45 -9.06 8.95 -0.55
C LEU A 45 -9.33 9.89 -1.73
N LYS A 46 -10.51 9.80 -2.36
CA LYS A 46 -10.96 10.73 -3.39
C LYS A 46 -11.86 11.80 -2.76
N ALA A 47 -11.52 13.06 -2.97
CA ALA A 47 -12.30 14.19 -2.50
C ALA A 47 -13.40 14.58 -3.51
N ALA A 48 -14.34 15.43 -3.07
CA ALA A 48 -15.48 15.87 -3.87
C ALA A 48 -15.07 16.71 -5.10
N ASP A 49 -13.91 17.36 -5.05
CA ASP A 49 -13.28 18.06 -6.17
C ASP A 49 -12.66 17.10 -7.22
N SER A 50 -12.84 15.80 -7.05
CA SER A 50 -12.29 14.71 -7.86
C SER A 50 -10.78 14.51 -7.77
N ASN A 51 -10.07 15.26 -6.91
CA ASN A 51 -8.68 14.99 -6.60
C ASN A 51 -8.56 13.78 -5.67
N THR A 52 -7.42 13.09 -5.74
CA THR A 52 -7.18 11.90 -4.93
C THR A 52 -5.86 12.03 -4.18
N VAL A 53 -5.86 11.70 -2.90
CA VAL A 53 -4.66 11.53 -2.09
C VAL A 53 -4.41 10.04 -1.96
N ASN A 54 -3.34 9.55 -2.58
CA ASN A 54 -2.85 8.18 -2.44
C ASN A 54 -1.50 8.19 -1.73
N LYS A 55 -1.32 7.27 -0.78
CA LYS A 55 -0.08 7.08 -0.04
C LYS A 55 0.28 5.60 -0.04
N LYS A 56 1.57 5.31 -0.23
CA LYS A 56 2.08 3.93 -0.20
C LYS A 56 1.88 3.30 1.18
N LEU A 57 1.88 1.98 1.25
CA LEU A 57 1.83 1.31 2.56
C LEU A 57 3.06 1.69 3.38
N GLY A 58 2.84 2.12 4.62
CA GLY A 58 3.89 2.65 5.51
C GLY A 58 4.00 4.17 5.52
N GLU A 59 3.32 4.87 4.60
CA GLU A 59 3.16 6.33 4.66
C GLU A 59 1.82 6.72 5.33
N THR A 60 1.73 7.96 5.79
CA THR A 60 0.52 8.52 6.42
C THR A 60 -0.22 9.43 5.45
N ILE A 61 -1.56 9.35 5.46
CA ILE A 61 -2.43 10.37 4.87
C ILE A 61 -2.78 11.39 5.96
N ASP A 62 -2.46 12.66 5.70
CA ASP A 62 -2.87 13.74 6.57
C ASP A 62 -4.33 14.11 6.32
N ILE A 63 -5.08 14.29 7.39
CA ILE A 63 -6.45 14.81 7.36
C ILE A 63 -6.40 16.18 8.02
N VAL A 64 -6.62 17.22 7.24
CA VAL A 64 -6.50 18.63 7.65
C VAL A 64 -7.84 19.34 7.56
N GLY A 65 -8.06 20.31 8.44
CA GLY A 65 -9.13 21.29 8.25
C GLY A 65 -8.84 22.15 7.03
N ALA A 66 -9.88 22.46 6.25
CA ALA A 66 -9.75 23.34 5.09
C ALA A 66 -9.41 24.79 5.50
N ASP A 67 -9.80 25.18 6.71
CA ASP A 67 -9.57 26.48 7.33
C ASP A 67 -9.54 26.35 8.86
N SER A 68 -9.50 27.50 9.58
CA SER A 68 -9.46 27.53 11.04
C SER A 68 -10.75 27.05 11.73
N ASN A 69 -11.85 26.84 11.00
CA ASN A 69 -13.12 26.40 11.57
C ASN A 69 -13.15 24.89 11.80
N ILE A 70 -12.25 24.12 11.19
CA ILE A 70 -12.20 22.66 11.31
C ILE A 70 -10.88 22.26 11.96
N THR A 71 -10.97 21.48 13.04
CA THR A 71 -9.83 20.84 13.69
C THR A 71 -9.88 19.34 13.48
N THR A 72 -8.71 18.73 13.28
CA THR A 72 -8.54 17.29 13.20
C THR A 72 -7.60 16.84 14.31
N LYS A 73 -7.91 15.73 14.96
CA LYS A 73 -7.10 15.18 16.06
C LYS A 73 -7.22 13.66 16.12
N VAL A 74 -6.21 13.00 16.66
CA VAL A 74 -6.29 11.58 16.98
C VAL A 74 -6.77 11.44 18.43
N VAL A 75 -7.88 10.76 18.63
CA VAL A 75 -8.41 10.43 19.97
C VAL A 75 -8.80 8.95 19.98
N ASN A 76 -8.24 8.19 20.91
CA ASN A 76 -8.51 6.75 21.07
C ASN A 76 -8.33 5.94 19.78
N GLY A 77 -7.27 6.23 19.02
CA GLY A 77 -6.96 5.53 17.76
C GLY A 77 -7.85 5.91 16.58
N GLN A 78 -8.78 6.86 16.74
CA GLN A 78 -9.63 7.36 15.67
C GLN A 78 -9.25 8.80 15.30
N VAL A 79 -9.44 9.15 14.03
CA VAL A 79 -9.37 10.55 13.59
C VAL A 79 -10.72 11.20 13.89
N ALA A 80 -10.73 12.16 14.80
CA ALA A 80 -11.88 13.03 15.02
C ALA A 80 -11.76 14.27 14.13
N VAL A 81 -12.87 14.65 13.50
CA VAL A 81 -13.03 15.89 12.73
C VAL A 81 -14.17 16.68 13.38
N GLU A 82 -13.88 17.88 13.86
CA GLU A 82 -14.84 18.69 14.60
C GLU A 82 -14.71 20.17 14.27
N LEU A 83 -15.75 20.94 14.58
CA LEU A 83 -15.65 22.40 14.57
C LEU A 83 -14.62 22.82 15.62
N SER A 84 -13.74 23.74 15.23
CA SER A 84 -12.76 24.33 16.12
C SER A 84 -13.45 25.03 17.29
N LYS A 85 -12.87 24.88 18.48
CA LYS A 85 -13.29 25.67 19.63
C LYS A 85 -12.82 27.11 19.42
N ILE A 86 -13.76 28.05 19.51
CA ILE A 86 -13.50 29.49 19.58
C ILE A 86 -12.75 29.80 20.88
#